data_AF-A0A820EWG0-F1
#
_entry.id   AF-A0A820EWG0-F1
#
_cell.length_a   1.000
_cell.length_b   1.000
_cell.length_c   1.000
_cell.angle_alpha   90.00
_cell.angle_beta   90.00
_cell.angle_gamma   90.00
#
_symmetry.space_group_name_H-M   'P 1'
#
loop_
_entity.id
_entity.type
_entity.pdbx_description
1 polymer ?
#
loop_
_entity_poly.entity_id
_entity_poly.type
_entity_poly.pdbx_seq_one_letter_code
_entity_poly.pdbx_strand_id
1 'polypeptide(L)'
;MTFFVILDYEIDHPTAVDIDVRIEEITNRIIQILGLDDEDKNKILRALLKNGRQSLINYQKDIISKIYKEQMNGNDNELMTLLKKYFERKWEVEYDSSNAWFIVYLKQCKNNDNVTYENVLTRTAEYGNKYMKNCPILSIILQILFKDIDNKCLQEKNLFNDLWLTITNDGLKSIIEYSKYIASE
;
A
#
# COMPACT_ATOMS: atom_id res chain seq x y z
N MET A 1 23.20 -29.66 -20.54
CA MET A 1 22.64 -28.66 -21.47
C MET A 1 21.13 -28.69 -21.25
N THR A 2 20.63 -27.82 -20.39
CA THR A 2 19.24 -27.85 -19.91
C THR A 2 18.49 -26.70 -20.55
N PHE A 3 17.46 -27.03 -21.34
CA PHE A 3 16.59 -26.08 -22.01
C PHE A 3 15.71 -25.37 -20.98
N PHE A 4 15.76 -24.03 -20.93
CA PHE A 4 14.71 -23.22 -20.33
C PHE A 4 13.68 -22.91 -21.41
N VAL A 5 12.47 -23.44 -21.24
CA VAL A 5 11.29 -23.02 -22.01
C VAL A 5 10.77 -21.76 -21.33
N ILE A 6 10.93 -20.61 -21.99
CA ILE A 6 10.20 -19.39 -21.65
C ILE A 6 8.81 -19.57 -22.27
N LEU A 7 7.80 -19.80 -21.42
CA LEU A 7 6.41 -19.67 -21.83
C LEU A 7 6.12 -18.18 -21.97
N ASP A 8 5.94 -17.73 -23.22
CA ASP A 8 5.35 -16.43 -23.53
C ASP A 8 3.91 -16.43 -23.01
N TYR A 9 3.74 -15.97 -21.78
CA TYR A 9 2.44 -15.64 -21.24
C TYR A 9 2.06 -14.29 -21.85
N GLU A 10 1.18 -14.28 -22.85
CA GLU A 10 0.52 -13.06 -23.32
C GLU A 10 -0.29 -12.49 -22.15
N ILE A 11 0.34 -11.60 -21.40
CA ILE A 11 -0.34 -10.78 -20.41
C ILE A 11 -1.09 -9.74 -21.24
N ASP A 12 -2.41 -9.80 -21.23
CA ASP A 12 -3.26 -8.72 -21.69
C ASP A 12 -2.93 -7.49 -20.81
N HIS A 13 -2.12 -6.57 -21.33
CA HIS A 13 -1.71 -5.38 -20.59
C HIS A 13 -2.87 -4.38 -20.67
N PRO A 14 -3.61 -4.14 -19.59
CA PRO A 14 -4.69 -3.15 -19.62
C PRO A 14 -4.10 -1.79 -20.00
N THR A 15 -4.69 -1.15 -21.01
CA THR A 15 -4.24 0.16 -21.49
C THR A 15 -4.34 1.22 -20.37
N ALA A 16 -3.52 2.27 -20.44
CA ALA A 16 -3.53 3.39 -19.47
C ALA A 16 -4.93 4.01 -19.26
N VAL A 17 -5.78 3.98 -20.30
CA VAL A 17 -7.17 4.46 -20.24
C VAL A 17 -8.06 3.56 -19.39
N ASP A 18 -7.93 2.23 -19.51
CA ASP A 18 -8.69 1.25 -18.70
C ASP A 18 -8.22 1.25 -17.23
N ILE A 19 -6.95 1.61 -17.01
CA ILE A 19 -6.37 1.81 -15.68
C ILE A 19 -7.00 2.99 -14.93
N ASP A 20 -7.07 4.17 -15.56
CA ASP A 20 -7.55 5.39 -14.92
C ASP A 20 -9.04 5.29 -14.57
N VAL A 21 -9.83 4.65 -15.44
CA VAL A 21 -11.25 4.36 -15.20
C VAL A 21 -11.44 3.52 -13.93
N ARG A 22 -10.63 2.48 -13.73
CA ARG A 22 -10.74 1.60 -12.55
C ARG A 22 -10.37 2.30 -11.25
N ILE A 23 -9.37 3.19 -11.26
CA ILE A 23 -9.01 3.98 -10.08
C ILE A 23 -10.14 4.97 -9.75
N GLU A 24 -10.69 5.64 -10.76
CA GLU A 24 -11.82 6.55 -10.59
C GLU A 24 -13.04 5.83 -10.01
N GLU A 25 -13.40 4.65 -10.53
CA GLU A 25 -14.48 3.82 -9.99
C GLU A 25 -14.28 3.48 -8.51
N ILE A 26 -13.07 3.09 -8.10
CA ILE A 26 -12.76 2.80 -6.70
C ILE A 26 -12.94 4.05 -5.84
N THR A 27 -12.43 5.20 -6.29
CA THR A 27 -12.58 6.45 -5.53
C THR A 27 -14.03 6.90 -5.40
N ASN A 28 -14.84 6.74 -6.45
CA ASN A 28 -16.27 7.04 -6.42
C ASN A 28 -17.02 6.14 -5.44
N ARG A 29 -16.67 4.85 -5.37
CA ARG A 29 -17.24 3.94 -4.37
C ARG A 29 -16.86 4.34 -2.94
N ILE A 30 -15.60 4.75 -2.70
CA ILE A 30 -15.16 5.23 -1.39
C ILE A 30 -16.02 6.43 -0.93
N ILE A 31 -16.27 7.37 -1.85
CA ILE A 31 -17.11 8.54 -1.58
C ILE A 31 -18.54 8.12 -1.22
N GLN A 32 -19.12 7.19 -1.99
CA GLN A 32 -20.47 6.69 -1.77
C GLN A 32 -20.62 6.01 -0.40
N ILE A 33 -19.71 5.10 -0.04
CA ILE A 33 -19.82 4.35 1.23
C ILE A 33 -19.62 5.27 2.45
N LEU A 34 -18.87 6.35 2.30
CA LEU A 34 -18.67 7.34 3.36
C LEU A 34 -19.79 8.37 3.42
N GLY A 35 -20.69 8.39 2.42
CA GLY A 35 -21.80 9.35 2.34
C GLY A 35 -21.32 10.79 2.28
N LEU A 36 -20.19 11.05 1.61
CA LEU A 36 -19.59 12.38 1.54
C LEU A 36 -20.36 13.28 0.57
N ASP A 37 -20.59 14.53 0.98
CA ASP A 37 -21.12 15.58 0.13
C ASP A 37 -19.99 16.31 -0.65
N ASP A 38 -20.37 17.15 -1.62
CA ASP A 38 -19.41 17.79 -2.53
C ASP A 38 -18.45 18.78 -1.84
N GLU A 39 -18.82 19.31 -0.67
CA GLU A 39 -18.04 20.32 0.04
C GLU A 39 -16.78 19.71 0.69
N ASP A 40 -16.92 18.55 1.35
CA ASP A 40 -15.82 17.89 2.05
C ASP A 40 -15.25 16.66 1.33
N LYS A 41 -15.94 16.11 0.32
CA LYS A 41 -15.54 14.93 -0.47
C LYS A 41 -14.07 14.94 -0.87
N ASN A 42 -13.61 15.98 -1.54
CA ASN A 42 -12.27 16.02 -2.11
C ASN A 42 -11.19 16.10 -1.02
N LYS A 43 -11.49 16.78 0.09
CA LYS A 43 -10.59 16.95 1.22
C LYS A 43 -10.42 15.63 1.98
N ILE A 44 -11.52 14.98 2.31
CA ILE A 44 -11.53 13.69 3.01
C ILE A 44 -10.89 12.61 2.14
N LEU A 45 -11.24 12.54 0.85
CA LEU A 45 -10.63 11.60 -0.08
C LEU A 45 -9.11 11.78 -0.17
N ARG A 46 -8.62 13.01 -0.36
CA ARG A 46 -7.16 13.26 -0.37
C ARG A 46 -6.49 12.84 0.94
N ALA A 47 -7.14 13.04 2.08
CA ALA A 47 -6.62 12.64 3.36
C ALA A 47 -6.55 11.11 3.52
N LEU A 48 -7.56 10.38 3.04
CA LEU A 48 -7.60 8.92 2.97
C LEU A 48 -6.48 8.37 2.09
N LEU A 49 -6.33 8.90 0.87
CA LEU A 49 -5.32 8.39 -0.07
C LEU A 49 -3.88 8.69 0.40
N LYS A 50 -3.72 9.71 1.25
CA LYS A 50 -2.42 10.10 1.83
C LYS A 50 -2.10 9.36 3.13
N ASN A 51 -3.07 9.23 4.03
CA ASN A 51 -2.84 8.75 5.40
C ASN A 51 -3.70 7.52 5.78
N GLY A 52 -4.34 6.89 4.79
CA GLY A 52 -5.16 5.71 4.96
C GLY A 52 -6.44 5.98 5.73
N ARG A 53 -7.11 4.90 6.13
CA ARG A 53 -8.32 4.93 6.94
C ARG A 53 -8.17 5.73 8.23
N GLN A 54 -7.00 5.73 8.86
CA GLN A 54 -6.74 6.49 10.09
C GLN A 54 -6.99 8.00 9.96
N SER A 55 -6.96 8.53 8.74
CA SER A 55 -7.35 9.93 8.50
C SER A 55 -8.80 10.24 8.90
N LEU A 56 -9.71 9.25 8.88
CA LEU A 56 -11.13 9.42 9.18
C LEU A 56 -11.38 9.88 10.62
N ILE A 57 -10.46 9.62 11.55
CA ILE A 57 -10.55 10.11 12.93
C ILE A 57 -10.68 11.64 12.95
N ASN A 58 -10.02 12.34 12.01
CA ASN A 58 -10.07 13.79 11.91
C ASN A 58 -11.37 14.32 11.28
N TYR A 59 -12.15 13.44 10.66
CA TYR A 59 -13.38 13.76 9.92
C TYR A 59 -14.61 13.07 10.50
N GLN A 60 -14.52 12.57 11.74
CA GLN A 60 -15.62 11.85 12.39
C GLN A 60 -16.91 12.68 12.46
N LYS A 61 -16.80 14.02 12.51
CA LYS A 61 -17.97 14.93 12.55
C LYS A 61 -18.61 15.14 11.18
N ASP A 62 -17.83 14.98 10.13
CA ASP A 62 -18.23 15.22 8.74
C ASP A 62 -18.81 13.95 8.09
N ILE A 63 -18.74 12.81 8.79
CA ILE A 63 -19.26 11.52 8.34
C ILE A 63 -20.41 11.10 9.25
N ILE A 64 -21.49 10.57 8.66
CA ILE A 64 -22.63 10.04 9.41
C ILE A 64 -22.13 9.01 10.43
N SER A 65 -22.45 9.22 11.72
CA SER A 65 -21.87 8.45 12.83
C SER A 65 -22.00 6.93 12.67
N LYS A 66 -23.12 6.45 12.14
CA LYS A 66 -23.33 5.01 11.85
C LYS A 66 -22.32 4.49 10.82
N ILE A 67 -22.17 5.22 9.72
CA ILE A 67 -21.22 4.90 8.63
C ILE A 67 -19.79 4.91 9.18
N TYR A 68 -19.41 5.96 9.92
CA TYR A 68 -18.08 6.05 10.53
C TYR A 68 -17.77 4.83 11.40
N LYS A 69 -18.68 4.47 12.32
CA LYS A 69 -18.51 3.32 13.21
C LYS A 69 -18.37 2.02 12.44
N GLU A 70 -19.16 1.84 11.39
CA GLU A 70 -19.11 0.65 10.53
C GLU A 70 -17.76 0.55 9.80
N GLN A 71 -17.30 1.64 9.17
CA GLN A 71 -16.05 1.63 8.42
C GLN A 71 -14.79 1.61 9.31
N MET A 72 -14.91 2.00 10.58
CA MET A 72 -13.84 1.89 11.57
C MET A 72 -13.84 0.54 12.33
N ASN A 73 -14.85 -0.31 12.13
CA ASN A 73 -14.94 -1.58 12.82
C ASN A 73 -14.11 -2.68 12.12
N GLY A 74 -13.05 -3.15 12.77
CA GLY A 74 -12.20 -4.23 12.26
C GLY A 74 -11.54 -3.90 10.92
N ASN A 75 -10.93 -4.89 10.26
CA ASN A 75 -10.33 -4.71 8.92
C ASN A 75 -11.19 -5.32 7.80
N ASP A 76 -12.25 -6.04 8.16
CA ASP A 76 -13.13 -6.76 7.24
C ASP A 76 -14.36 -5.91 6.89
N ASN A 77 -14.12 -4.69 6.40
CA ASN A 77 -15.17 -3.77 5.94
C ASN A 77 -14.93 -3.29 4.51
N GLU A 78 -15.96 -2.66 3.94
CA GLU A 78 -15.94 -2.26 2.54
C GLU A 78 -14.89 -1.18 2.28
N LEU A 79 -14.72 -0.20 3.17
CA LEU A 79 -13.69 0.83 3.03
C LEU A 79 -12.29 0.22 2.95
N MET A 80 -11.95 -0.70 3.85
CA MET A 80 -10.65 -1.37 3.84
C MET A 80 -10.43 -2.15 2.54
N THR A 81 -11.47 -2.85 2.08
CA THR A 81 -11.41 -3.58 0.81
C THR A 81 -11.13 -2.64 -0.37
N LEU A 82 -11.82 -1.49 -0.43
CA LEU A 82 -11.63 -0.50 -1.49
C LEU A 82 -10.26 0.16 -1.42
N LEU A 83 -9.79 0.51 -0.23
CA LEU A 83 -8.45 1.11 -0.04
C LEU A 83 -7.34 0.15 -0.44
N LYS A 84 -7.44 -1.15 -0.08
CA LYS A 84 -6.48 -2.17 -0.54
C LYS A 84 -6.42 -2.24 -2.06
N LYS A 85 -7.58 -2.33 -2.72
CA LYS A 85 -7.68 -2.34 -4.19
C LYS A 85 -7.10 -1.07 -4.82
N TYR A 86 -7.38 0.09 -4.23
CA TYR A 86 -6.83 1.36 -4.68
C TYR A 86 -5.29 1.33 -4.65
N PHE A 87 -4.68 0.93 -3.53
CA PHE A 87 -3.22 0.94 -3.39
C PHE A 87 -2.55 -0.12 -4.26
N GLU A 88 -3.11 -1.33 -4.33
CA GLU A 88 -2.64 -2.38 -5.24
C GLU A 88 -2.59 -1.85 -6.67
N ARG A 89 -3.70 -1.28 -7.15
CA ARG A 89 -3.77 -0.73 -8.50
C ARG A 89 -2.83 0.45 -8.70
N LYS A 90 -2.73 1.34 -7.71
CA LYS A 90 -1.82 2.48 -7.78
C LYS A 90 -0.37 2.02 -7.94
N TRP A 91 0.06 1.00 -7.20
CA TRP A 91 1.42 0.46 -7.33
C TRP A 91 1.67 -0.11 -8.71
N GLU A 92 0.74 -0.90 -9.24
CA GLU A 92 0.83 -1.40 -10.61
C GLU A 92 1.09 -0.25 -11.58
N VAL A 93 0.24 0.76 -11.57
CA VAL A 93 0.28 1.86 -12.54
C VAL A 93 1.52 2.74 -12.39
N GLU A 94 1.85 3.11 -11.15
CA GLU A 94 2.95 4.02 -10.84
C GLU A 94 4.32 3.40 -11.17
N TYR A 95 4.44 2.07 -11.04
CA TYR A 95 5.72 1.37 -11.14
C TYR A 95 5.84 0.43 -12.35
N ASP A 96 4.80 0.20 -13.14
CA ASP A 96 4.86 -0.70 -14.30
C ASP A 96 5.97 -0.29 -15.29
N SER A 97 5.99 1.00 -15.66
CA SER A 97 6.94 1.51 -16.65
C SER A 97 8.34 1.77 -16.10
N SER A 98 8.45 2.20 -14.84
CA SER A 98 9.73 2.61 -14.23
C SER A 98 10.44 1.48 -13.50
N ASN A 99 9.69 0.48 -13.02
CA ASN A 99 10.15 -0.57 -12.13
C ASN A 99 9.36 -1.88 -12.36
N ALA A 100 9.26 -2.34 -13.61
CA ALA A 100 8.52 -3.57 -13.97
C ALA A 100 8.90 -4.80 -13.11
N TRP A 101 10.18 -4.92 -12.72
CA TRP A 101 10.65 -5.97 -11.82
C TRP A 101 9.92 -5.99 -10.48
N PHE A 102 9.55 -4.81 -9.95
CA PHE A 102 8.84 -4.68 -8.68
C PHE A 102 7.41 -5.20 -8.81
N ILE A 103 6.75 -4.95 -9.95
CA ILE A 103 5.41 -5.50 -10.23
C ILE A 103 5.46 -7.03 -10.31
N VAL A 104 6.47 -7.59 -11.00
CA VAL A 104 6.67 -9.05 -11.04
C VAL A 104 6.90 -9.61 -9.64
N TYR A 105 7.73 -8.94 -8.83
CA TYR A 105 7.96 -9.32 -7.43
C TYR A 105 6.67 -9.33 -6.61
N LEU A 106 5.85 -8.27 -6.69
CA LEU A 106 4.57 -8.21 -5.97
C LEU A 106 3.61 -9.35 -6.39
N LYS A 107 3.54 -9.65 -7.69
CA LYS A 107 2.74 -10.78 -8.20
C LYS A 107 3.22 -12.12 -7.66
N GLN A 108 4.54 -12.32 -7.59
CA GLN A 108 5.13 -13.52 -6.99
C GLN A 108 4.81 -13.61 -5.49
N CYS A 109 4.92 -12.52 -4.75
CA CYS A 109 4.56 -12.48 -3.33
C CYS A 109 3.08 -12.82 -3.12
N LYS A 110 2.18 -12.24 -3.92
CA LYS A 110 0.74 -12.54 -3.87
C LYS A 110 0.46 -14.03 -4.09
N ASN A 111 1.16 -14.68 -5.02
CA ASN A 111 0.94 -16.10 -5.34
C ASN A 111 1.61 -17.05 -4.32
N ASN A 112 2.80 -16.70 -3.82
CA ASN A 112 3.61 -17.59 -2.98
C ASN A 112 3.35 -17.40 -1.47
N ASP A 113 3.01 -16.19 -1.04
CA ASP A 113 2.80 -15.80 0.36
C ASP A 113 1.72 -14.71 0.44
N ASN A 114 0.49 -15.10 0.08
CA ASN A 114 -0.65 -14.19 0.04
C ASN A 114 -0.94 -13.57 1.42
N VAL A 115 -0.63 -14.26 2.52
CA VAL A 115 -0.87 -13.76 3.88
C VAL A 115 -0.02 -12.52 4.14
N THR A 116 1.28 -12.60 3.87
CA THR A 116 2.19 -11.47 4.06
C THR A 116 1.84 -10.32 3.11
N TYR A 117 1.52 -10.63 1.86
CA TYR A 117 1.08 -9.65 0.87
C TYR A 117 -0.17 -8.89 1.33
N GLU A 118 -1.19 -9.61 1.82
CA GLU A 118 -2.42 -9.02 2.36
C GLU A 118 -2.17 -8.17 3.61
N ASN A 119 -1.22 -8.56 4.47
CA ASN A 119 -0.88 -7.75 5.65
C ASN A 119 -0.23 -6.42 5.26
N VAL A 120 0.61 -6.42 4.22
CA VAL A 120 1.22 -5.18 3.68
C VAL A 120 0.14 -4.29 3.08
N LEU A 121 -0.78 -4.84 2.29
CA LEU A 121 -1.92 -4.10 1.75
C LEU A 121 -2.81 -3.55 2.86
N THR A 122 -3.06 -4.32 3.91
CA THR A 122 -3.85 -3.90 5.08
C THR A 122 -3.21 -2.70 5.77
N ARG A 123 -1.90 -2.73 6.05
CA ARG A 123 -1.17 -1.60 6.65
C ARG A 123 -1.18 -0.38 5.75
N THR A 124 -1.04 -0.57 4.44
CA THR A 124 -1.12 0.51 3.47
C THR A 124 -2.52 1.13 3.44
N ALA A 125 -3.58 0.33 3.45
CA ALA A 125 -4.95 0.81 3.54
C ALA A 125 -5.21 1.57 4.86
N GLU A 126 -4.65 1.09 5.97
CA GLU A 126 -4.85 1.67 7.29
C GLU A 126 -4.15 3.03 7.45
N TYR A 127 -2.91 3.14 6.97
CA TYR A 127 -2.03 4.29 7.23
C TYR A 127 -1.61 5.08 5.98
N GLY A 128 -2.04 4.63 4.80
CA GLY A 128 -1.73 5.25 3.52
C GLY A 128 -0.24 5.27 3.22
N ASN A 129 0.17 6.29 2.46
CA ASN A 129 1.55 6.52 2.09
C ASN A 129 2.38 7.19 3.19
N LYS A 130 1.82 7.40 4.39
CA LYS A 130 2.50 8.06 5.52
C LYS A 130 3.85 7.42 5.81
N TYR A 131 3.93 6.10 5.77
CA TYR A 131 5.13 5.31 6.06
C TYR A 131 5.97 4.95 4.83
N MET A 132 5.54 5.38 3.64
CA MET A 132 6.14 5.03 2.35
C MET A 132 6.68 6.26 1.59
N LYS A 133 6.51 7.47 2.13
CA LYS A 133 6.58 8.74 1.40
C LYS A 133 7.90 9.01 0.67
N ASN A 134 9.03 8.51 1.17
CA ASN A 134 10.36 8.82 0.62
C ASN A 134 10.91 7.71 -0.28
N CYS A 135 10.63 6.44 0.03
CA CYS A 135 11.12 5.30 -0.73
C CYS A 135 10.05 4.19 -0.79
N PRO A 136 8.95 4.38 -1.53
CA PRO A 136 7.78 3.48 -1.45
C PRO A 136 8.10 2.02 -1.78
N ILE A 137 8.87 1.77 -2.84
CA ILE A 137 9.27 0.41 -3.26
C ILE A 137 10.05 -0.29 -2.15
N LEU A 138 11.09 0.37 -1.62
CA LEU A 138 11.90 -0.16 -0.52
C LEU A 138 11.05 -0.42 0.72
N SER A 139 10.15 0.51 1.07
CA SER A 139 9.21 0.35 2.17
C SER A 139 8.31 -0.88 1.98
N ILE A 140 7.77 -1.12 0.79
CA ILE A 140 6.92 -2.29 0.55
C ILE A 140 7.73 -3.59 0.64
N ILE A 141 8.92 -3.62 0.03
CA ILE A 141 9.80 -4.79 0.06
C ILE A 141 10.19 -5.16 1.49
N LEU A 142 10.62 -4.20 2.30
CA LEU A 142 11.01 -4.46 3.68
C LEU A 142 9.85 -5.04 4.48
N GLN A 143 8.64 -4.50 4.31
CA GLN A 143 7.45 -5.04 4.98
C GLN A 143 7.10 -6.48 4.57
N ILE A 144 7.46 -6.90 3.36
CA ILE A 144 7.28 -8.28 2.88
C ILE A 144 8.37 -9.20 3.43
N LEU A 145 9.62 -8.73 3.53
CA LEU A 145 10.74 -9.51 4.04
C LEU A 145 10.63 -9.76 5.56
N PHE A 146 10.09 -8.80 6.31
CA PHE A 146 9.86 -8.93 7.75
C PHE A 146 8.50 -9.57 8.04
N LYS A 147 8.36 -10.88 7.77
CA LYS A 147 7.10 -11.64 7.94
C LYS A 147 6.52 -11.58 9.36
N ASP A 148 7.37 -11.47 10.37
CA ASP A 148 6.97 -11.37 11.78
C ASP A 148 6.58 -9.96 12.21
N ILE A 149 6.49 -8.99 11.29
CA ILE A 149 6.15 -7.61 11.66
C ILE A 149 4.75 -7.49 12.29
N ASP A 150 3.87 -8.46 12.02
CA ASP A 150 2.53 -8.58 12.62
C ASP A 150 2.51 -9.41 13.91
N ASN A 151 3.67 -9.83 14.41
CA ASN A 151 3.79 -10.49 15.70
C ASN A 151 3.21 -9.56 16.79
N LYS A 152 2.30 -10.10 17.61
CA LYS A 152 1.63 -9.34 18.69
C LYS A 152 2.62 -8.63 19.62
N CYS A 153 3.83 -9.18 19.81
CA CYS A 153 4.89 -8.55 20.58
C CYS A 153 5.39 -7.24 19.94
N LEU A 154 5.41 -7.15 18.60
CA LEU A 154 5.78 -5.94 17.85
C LEU A 154 4.65 -4.91 17.74
N GLN A 155 3.42 -5.32 18.04
CA GLN A 155 2.23 -4.45 18.09
C GLN A 155 2.10 -3.68 19.41
N GLU A 156 3.03 -3.88 20.36
CA GLU A 156 3.12 -3.04 21.55
C GLU A 156 3.30 -1.56 21.17
N LYS A 157 2.68 -0.69 21.98
CA LYS A 157 2.50 0.73 21.66
C LYS A 157 3.88 1.37 21.36
N ASN A 158 4.11 1.68 20.09
CA ASN A 158 5.29 2.31 19.47
C ASN A 158 6.38 1.39 18.93
N LEU A 159 6.43 0.09 19.26
CA LEU A 159 7.53 -0.78 18.83
C LEU A 159 7.60 -0.93 17.30
N PHE A 160 6.46 -1.10 16.62
CA PHE A 160 6.39 -1.09 15.16
C PHE A 160 6.90 0.24 14.57
N ASN A 161 6.47 1.39 15.11
CA ASN A 161 6.88 2.70 14.59
C ASN A 161 8.40 2.90 14.76
N ASP A 162 8.95 2.47 15.89
CA ASP A 162 10.38 2.60 16.21
C ASP A 162 11.24 1.64 15.37
N LEU A 163 10.80 0.39 15.21
CA LEU A 163 11.44 -0.57 14.31
C LEU A 163 11.35 -0.11 12.86
N TRP A 164 10.19 0.39 12.44
CA TRP A 164 9.99 0.93 11.11
C TRP A 164 10.90 2.13 10.85
N LEU A 165 11.01 3.05 11.81
CA LEU A 165 11.90 4.19 11.75
C LEU A 165 13.37 3.76 11.68
N THR A 166 13.77 2.76 12.46
CA THR A 166 15.12 2.19 12.44
C THR A 166 15.43 1.54 11.09
N ILE A 167 14.55 0.66 10.60
CA ILE A 167 14.70 -0.05 9.33
C ILE A 167 14.75 0.93 8.15
N THR A 168 13.89 1.94 8.14
CA THR A 168 13.81 2.87 7.01
C THR A 168 14.88 3.96 7.04
N ASN A 169 15.23 4.52 8.20
CA ASN A 169 16.21 5.59 8.28
C ASN A 169 17.64 5.06 8.44
N ASP A 170 17.85 4.11 9.34
CA ASP A 170 19.20 3.60 9.61
C ASP A 170 19.59 2.51 8.61
N GLY A 171 18.63 1.73 8.12
CA GLY A 171 18.84 0.83 6.97
C GLY A 171 19.19 1.59 5.70
N LEU A 172 18.49 2.68 5.38
CA LEU A 172 18.81 3.51 4.21
C LEU A 172 20.18 4.17 4.34
N LYS A 173 20.53 4.72 5.50
CA LYS A 173 21.88 5.25 5.76
C LYS A 173 22.95 4.19 5.56
N SER A 174 22.73 2.99 6.09
CA SER A 174 23.66 1.86 5.97
C SER A 174 23.86 1.48 4.50
N ILE A 175 22.77 1.35 3.73
CA ILE A 175 22.86 1.05 2.28
C ILE A 175 23.59 2.17 1.53
N ILE A 176 23.32 3.44 1.84
CA ILE A 176 24.03 4.58 1.24
C ILE A 176 25.52 4.53 1.58
N GLU A 177 25.90 4.26 2.82
CA GLU A 177 27.30 4.10 3.19
C GLU A 177 27.95 2.93 2.45
N TYR A 178 27.33 1.75 2.45
CA TYR A 178 27.86 0.60 1.70
C TYR A 178 27.98 0.85 0.20
N SER A 179 27.02 1.57 -0.40
CA SER A 179 27.08 1.91 -1.83
C SER A 179 28.29 2.78 -2.20
N LYS A 180 28.80 3.59 -1.27
CA LYS A 180 30.03 4.38 -1.48
C LYS A 180 31.27 3.50 -1.59
N TYR A 181 31.29 2.35 -0.90
CA TYR A 181 32.38 1.38 -0.98
C TYR A 181 32.31 0.53 -2.25
N ILE A 182 31.10 0.25 -2.73
CA ILE A 182 30.89 -0.49 -4.00
C ILE A 182 31.23 0.38 -5.21
N ALA A 183 30.95 1.69 -5.16
CA ALA A 183 31.24 2.63 -6.25
C ALA A 183 32.70 3.12 -6.27
N SER A 184 33.54 2.67 -5.33
CA SER A 184 34.97 3.03 -5.24
C SER A 184 35.93 1.98 -5.81
N GLU A 185 35.41 0.93 -6.46
CA GLU A 185 36.15 0.02 -7.35
C GLU A 185 35.87 0.36 -8.83
#